data_AF-A0AAW2YVA3-F1
#
_entry.id   AF-A0AAW2YVA3-F1
#
_cell.length_a   1.000
_cell.length_b   1.000
_cell.length_c   1.000
_cell.angle_alpha   90.00
_cell.angle_beta   90.00
_cell.angle_gamma   90.00
#
_symmetry.space_group_name_H-M   'P 1'
#
loop_
_entity.id
_entity.type
_entity.pdbx_description
1 polymer ?
#
loop_
_entity_poly.entity_id
_entity_poly.type
_entity_poly.pdbx_seq_one_letter_code
_entity_poly.pdbx_strand_id
1 'polypeptide(L)'
;MKKPVKYDLKILIKNNQPILNVQVYDRARQKTALWTSEEFEGRLLRMRERYNDFQNDPGNYKEVHASQDPFFDLNVFMIGTTKFSLKYLSLNTPKDLIAPILDEKDVVQGELHVSIDPVHPTDLEATPSPPVANSDELLHKPLHFIIRIKCIKDLRAKLSKNTYVRYKFYTEDFVSTTFITSRNPVYNFNRKYSIKTLTDDLIAYLEDSELVFEVYGEIADSYDKPATPASPTSHMGSSLPSSPSSSTLTRHSRTFTPTSPTAASSSSLDEDSVKENMALLKENQELKRRLGEANLTSLHKMVEAVADPLSKSEQDNKDVNLHHFNKLDVYVHEAEKLPKKDLFSKCEPYCKVTIGDFKKKTLVQKNTNNPVWNSKLSFKLLGTLDESDHVQFKILDYDRVKKSESIAEVKVSYAEMLNLFRNDTAGWFTLTGKKVKDKGARIRLGFNFSV
;
A
#
# COMPACT_ATOMS: atom_id res chain seq x y z
N MET A 1 1.94 11.09 -25.00
CA MET A 1 2.31 12.28 -24.19
C MET A 1 3.35 11.87 -23.15
N LYS A 2 4.57 12.41 -23.21
CA LYS A 2 5.61 12.16 -22.19
C LYS A 2 5.34 13.09 -21.00
N LYS A 3 4.80 12.57 -19.88
CA LYS A 3 4.90 13.25 -18.58
C LYS A 3 6.32 13.00 -18.06
N PRO A 4 7.24 13.99 -18.05
CA PRO A 4 8.62 13.70 -17.75
C PRO A 4 8.81 13.70 -16.23
N VAL A 5 8.53 12.56 -15.60
CA VAL A 5 8.72 12.34 -14.17
C VAL A 5 10.16 11.85 -13.92
N LYS A 6 10.87 12.43 -12.95
CA LYS A 6 12.19 11.94 -12.49
C LYS A 6 12.04 11.29 -11.12
N TYR A 7 12.66 10.13 -10.94
CA TYR A 7 12.71 9.44 -9.65
C TYR A 7 14.10 9.59 -9.02
N ASP A 8 14.17 9.73 -7.71
CA ASP A 8 15.41 9.71 -6.92
C ASP A 8 15.15 8.96 -5.60
N LEU A 9 16.17 8.27 -5.07
CA LEU A 9 16.06 7.61 -3.76
C LEU A 9 16.50 8.60 -2.67
N LYS A 10 15.69 8.74 -1.63
CA LYS A 10 16.01 9.57 -0.46
C LYS A 10 15.90 8.76 0.82
N ILE A 11 16.98 8.75 1.58
CA ILE A 11 16.98 8.24 2.95
C ILE A 11 16.68 9.42 3.85
N LEU A 12 15.55 9.38 4.54
CA LEU A 12 15.16 10.38 5.55
C LEU A 12 15.35 9.80 6.93
N ILE A 13 15.74 10.61 7.90
CA ILE A 13 15.80 10.19 9.30
C ILE A 13 14.50 10.63 9.97
N LYS A 14 13.71 9.67 10.46
CA LYS A 14 12.50 9.93 11.26
C LYS A 14 12.62 9.13 12.56
N ASN A 15 12.43 9.78 13.70
CA ASN A 15 12.58 9.15 15.02
C ASN A 15 13.93 8.41 15.20
N ASN A 16 15.03 9.02 14.75
CA ASN A 16 16.38 8.41 14.75
C ASN A 16 16.54 7.12 13.93
N GLN A 17 15.57 6.76 13.09
CA GLN A 17 15.64 5.61 12.18
C GLN A 17 15.73 6.07 10.72
N PRO A 18 16.61 5.47 9.89
CA PRO A 18 16.66 5.74 8.46
C PRO A 18 15.46 5.09 7.76
N ILE A 19 14.67 5.89 7.06
CA ILE A 19 13.52 5.47 6.25
C ILE A 19 13.82 5.75 4.79
N LEU A 20 13.80 4.70 3.97
CA LEU A 20 13.93 4.80 2.52
C LEU A 20 12.63 5.30 1.90
N ASN A 21 12.72 6.37 1.13
CA ASN A 21 11.63 6.93 0.36
C ASN A 21 12.05 7.14 -1.10
N VAL A 22 11.07 7.17 -1.99
CA VAL A 22 11.24 7.49 -3.41
C VAL A 22 10.75 8.92 -3.64
N GLN A 23 11.68 9.81 -3.94
CA GLN A 23 11.37 11.17 -4.37
C GLN A 23 10.93 11.14 -5.83
N VAL A 24 9.81 11.80 -6.12
CA VAL A 24 9.22 11.86 -7.45
C VAL A 24 9.06 13.30 -7.86
N TYR A 25 9.73 13.68 -8.94
CA TYR A 25 9.67 15.02 -9.49
C TYR A 25 8.80 15.05 -10.74
N ASP A 26 7.62 15.63 -10.61
CA ASP A 26 6.73 15.96 -11.72
C ASP A 26 7.20 17.28 -12.36
N ARG A 27 7.95 17.17 -13.46
CA ARG A 27 8.45 18.34 -14.21
C ARG A 27 7.34 19.18 -14.84
N ALA A 28 6.18 18.60 -15.15
CA ALA A 28 5.08 19.33 -15.77
C ALA A 28 4.42 20.28 -14.77
N ARG A 29 4.36 19.85 -13.51
CA ARG A 29 3.81 20.66 -12.40
C ARG A 29 4.87 21.38 -11.58
N GLN A 30 6.16 21.17 -11.88
CA GLN A 30 7.29 21.61 -11.05
C GLN A 30 7.12 21.23 -9.58
N LYS A 31 6.59 20.03 -9.33
CA LYS A 31 6.27 19.53 -7.98
C LYS A 31 7.10 18.31 -7.63
N THR A 32 7.49 18.23 -6.37
CA THR A 32 8.16 17.08 -5.79
C THR A 32 7.23 16.41 -4.80
N ALA A 33 7.02 15.11 -4.95
CA ALA A 33 6.41 14.24 -3.96
C ALA A 33 7.45 13.28 -3.37
N LEU A 34 7.15 12.74 -2.20
CA LEU A 34 7.98 11.74 -1.54
C LEU A 34 7.09 10.55 -1.22
N TRP A 35 7.40 9.39 -1.78
CA TRP A 35 6.66 8.17 -1.57
C TRP A 35 7.41 7.25 -0.62
N THR A 36 6.69 6.64 0.31
CA THR A 36 7.22 5.52 1.08
C THR A 36 7.51 4.31 0.17
N SER A 37 8.28 3.33 0.67
CA SER A 37 8.54 2.09 -0.08
C SER A 37 7.25 1.36 -0.47
N GLU A 38 6.28 1.28 0.43
CA GLU A 38 4.98 0.65 0.20
C GLU A 38 4.15 1.38 -0.87
N GLU A 39 4.13 2.72 -0.80
CA GLU A 39 3.50 3.57 -1.79
C GLU A 39 4.12 3.46 -3.18
N PHE A 40 5.45 3.35 -3.24
CA PHE A 40 6.18 3.15 -4.47
C PHE A 40 5.90 1.77 -5.06
N GLU A 41 5.90 0.69 -4.25
CA GLU A 41 5.60 -0.67 -4.71
C GLU A 41 4.17 -0.78 -5.25
N GLY A 42 3.19 -0.23 -4.53
CA GLY A 42 1.79 -0.20 -4.97
C GLY A 42 1.60 0.58 -6.27
N ARG A 43 2.28 1.73 -6.41
CA ARG A 43 2.28 2.50 -7.66
C ARG A 43 3.01 1.78 -8.78
N LEU A 44 4.16 1.15 -8.52
CA LEU A 44 4.93 0.37 -9.48
C LEU A 44 4.12 -0.79 -10.05
N LEU A 45 3.33 -1.47 -9.22
CA LEU A 45 2.40 -2.50 -9.67
C LEU A 45 1.39 -1.91 -10.67
N ARG A 46 0.74 -0.79 -10.33
CA ARG A 46 -0.20 -0.10 -11.22
C ARG A 46 0.46 0.43 -12.49
N MET A 47 1.71 0.89 -12.41
CA MET A 47 2.51 1.30 -13.58
C MET A 47 2.76 0.12 -14.50
N ARG A 48 3.12 -1.05 -13.95
CA ARG A 48 3.32 -2.29 -14.70
C ARG A 48 2.02 -2.76 -15.35
N GLU A 49 0.91 -2.72 -14.62
CA GLU A 49 -0.42 -3.02 -15.17
C GLU A 49 -0.75 -2.08 -16.35
N ARG A 50 -0.57 -0.76 -16.18
CA ARG A 50 -0.79 0.24 -17.22
C ARG A 50 0.11 0.08 -18.44
N TYR A 51 1.39 -0.20 -18.22
CA TYR A 51 2.33 -0.43 -19.30
C TYR A 51 1.96 -1.68 -20.09
N ASN A 52 1.52 -2.73 -19.38
CA ASN A 52 1.00 -3.93 -20.02
C ASN A 52 -0.28 -3.62 -20.81
N ASP A 53 -1.22 -2.86 -20.25
CA ASP A 53 -2.43 -2.40 -20.95
C ASP A 53 -2.08 -1.63 -22.24
N PHE A 54 -1.12 -0.69 -22.17
CA PHE A 54 -0.64 0.08 -23.32
C PHE A 54 0.05 -0.81 -24.38
N GLN A 55 0.91 -1.74 -23.96
CA GLN A 55 1.55 -2.72 -24.85
C GLN A 55 0.51 -3.59 -25.59
N ASN A 56 -0.62 -3.87 -24.93
CA ASN A 56 -1.68 -4.71 -25.47
C ASN A 56 -2.67 -3.94 -26.35
N ASP A 57 -2.82 -2.63 -26.13
CA ASP A 57 -3.72 -1.74 -26.88
C ASP A 57 -3.21 -0.28 -26.97
N PRO A 58 -2.23 0.02 -27.84
CA PRO A 58 -1.64 1.35 -27.92
C PRO A 58 -2.61 2.43 -28.40
N GLY A 59 -3.64 2.05 -29.17
CA GLY A 59 -4.57 2.98 -29.84
C GLY A 59 -5.78 3.41 -29.01
N ASN A 60 -6.03 2.75 -27.88
CA ASN A 60 -7.19 3.00 -27.00
C ASN A 60 -6.76 3.24 -25.55
N TYR A 61 -5.53 3.72 -25.33
CA TYR A 61 -5.07 4.14 -24.01
C TYR A 61 -5.95 5.31 -23.52
N LYS A 62 -6.93 5.01 -22.68
CA LYS A 62 -7.85 6.01 -22.14
C LYS A 62 -7.17 6.75 -20.99
N GLU A 63 -7.34 8.06 -20.97
CA GLU A 63 -7.06 8.82 -19.76
C GLU A 63 -7.96 8.30 -18.63
N VAL A 64 -7.32 7.98 -17.53
CA VAL A 64 -7.95 7.48 -16.30
C VAL A 64 -8.18 8.62 -15.33
N HIS A 65 -9.16 8.41 -14.45
CA HIS A 65 -9.38 9.30 -13.33
C HIS A 65 -8.10 9.44 -12.47
N ALA A 66 -7.88 10.62 -11.89
CA ALA A 66 -6.70 10.95 -11.08
C ALA A 66 -6.40 9.91 -9.98
N SER A 67 -7.43 9.34 -9.35
CA SER A 67 -7.28 8.31 -8.31
C SER A 67 -6.71 6.97 -8.80
N GLN A 68 -6.73 6.73 -10.11
CA GLN A 68 -6.23 5.50 -10.73
C GLN A 68 -4.93 5.73 -11.50
N ASP A 69 -4.54 6.97 -11.78
CA ASP A 69 -3.28 7.29 -12.47
C ASP A 69 -2.09 7.05 -11.50
N PRO A 70 -1.21 6.08 -11.78
CA PRO A 70 -0.09 5.77 -10.88
C PRO A 70 0.98 6.86 -10.85
N PHE A 71 0.90 7.84 -11.77
CA PHE A 71 1.77 9.02 -11.83
C PHE A 71 1.07 10.28 -11.30
N PHE A 72 -0.16 10.16 -10.81
CA PHE A 72 -0.91 11.30 -10.29
C PHE A 72 -0.70 11.41 -8.79
N ASP A 73 0.18 12.32 -8.39
CA ASP A 73 0.21 12.79 -7.01
C ASP A 73 -0.79 13.92 -6.82
N LEU A 74 -1.83 13.62 -6.05
CA LEU A 74 -2.48 14.66 -5.28
C LEU A 74 -1.49 15.04 -4.18
N ASN A 75 -1.15 16.33 -4.04
CA ASN A 75 -0.41 16.82 -2.87
C ASN A 75 -1.38 16.82 -1.67
N VAL A 76 -1.80 15.63 -1.26
CA VAL A 76 -2.63 15.41 -0.08
C VAL A 76 -1.73 15.31 1.14
N PHE A 77 -2.10 16.00 2.21
CA PHE A 77 -1.48 15.86 3.52
C PHE A 77 -2.53 15.33 4.47
N MET A 78 -2.05 14.76 5.57
CA MET A 78 -2.92 14.31 6.64
C MET A 78 -3.55 15.53 7.29
N ILE A 79 -4.87 15.64 7.19
CA ILE A 79 -5.66 16.66 7.87
C ILE A 79 -5.69 16.37 9.36
N GLY A 80 -5.86 15.10 9.71
CA GLY A 80 -5.91 14.66 11.10
C GLY A 80 -6.38 13.22 11.23
N THR A 81 -6.57 12.81 12.47
CA THR A 81 -6.98 11.45 12.82
C THR A 81 -8.20 11.47 13.72
N THR A 82 -8.97 10.39 13.65
CA THR A 82 -10.07 10.10 14.55
C THR A 82 -9.92 8.66 15.03
N LYS A 83 -10.20 8.39 16.30
CA LYS A 83 -10.08 7.06 16.90
C LYS A 83 -11.41 6.62 17.49
N PHE A 84 -11.72 5.34 17.36
CA PHE A 84 -12.91 4.74 17.97
C PHE A 84 -12.56 3.40 18.62
N SER A 85 -12.98 3.20 19.87
CA SER A 85 -12.82 1.91 20.55
C SER A 85 -13.54 0.80 19.80
N LEU A 86 -12.89 -0.36 19.68
CA LEU A 86 -13.46 -1.56 19.06
C LEU A 86 -14.30 -2.40 20.02
N LYS A 87 -14.35 -2.05 21.32
CA LYS A 87 -15.00 -2.86 22.37
C LYS A 87 -16.48 -3.18 22.09
N TYR A 88 -17.18 -2.37 21.31
CA TYR A 88 -18.57 -2.67 20.93
C TYR A 88 -18.67 -3.91 20.01
N LEU A 89 -17.63 -4.20 19.21
CA LEU A 89 -17.56 -5.41 18.41
C LEU A 89 -17.31 -6.65 19.27
N SER A 90 -16.54 -6.55 20.35
CA SER A 90 -16.36 -7.68 21.28
C SER A 90 -17.65 -8.03 22.03
N LEU A 91 -18.61 -7.11 22.08
CA LEU A 91 -19.96 -7.32 22.62
C LEU A 91 -21.02 -7.51 21.52
N ASN A 92 -20.60 -7.67 20.27
CA ASN A 92 -21.46 -7.84 19.10
C ASN A 92 -22.59 -6.78 19.01
N THR A 93 -22.30 -5.53 19.39
CA THR A 93 -23.28 -4.45 19.50
C THR A 93 -23.07 -3.39 18.40
N PRO A 94 -24.13 -2.98 17.66
CA PRO A 94 -24.01 -1.92 16.66
C PRO A 94 -23.73 -0.57 17.31
N LYS A 95 -22.95 0.27 16.64
CA LYS A 95 -22.57 1.58 17.14
C LYS A 95 -22.47 2.62 16.05
N ASP A 96 -23.24 3.69 16.21
CA ASP A 96 -23.03 4.96 15.52
C ASP A 96 -22.00 5.79 16.29
N LEU A 97 -20.96 6.21 15.57
CA LEU A 97 -19.75 6.78 16.10
C LEU A 97 -19.48 8.13 15.46
N ILE A 98 -19.27 9.13 16.31
CA ILE A 98 -19.01 10.51 15.91
C ILE A 98 -17.84 11.00 16.76
N ALA A 99 -16.79 11.50 16.12
CA ALA A 99 -15.65 12.06 16.84
C ALA A 99 -14.92 13.12 16.01
N PRO A 100 -14.23 14.06 16.67
CA PRO A 100 -13.48 15.10 16.00
C PRO A 100 -12.30 14.53 15.19
N ILE A 101 -11.95 15.24 14.12
CA ILE A 101 -10.72 15.03 13.37
C ILE A 101 -9.67 15.94 13.98
N LEU A 102 -8.70 15.35 14.67
CA LEU A 102 -7.64 16.06 15.37
C LEU A 102 -6.37 16.06 14.53
N ASP A 103 -5.79 17.25 14.31
CA ASP A 103 -4.47 17.36 13.70
C ASP A 103 -3.36 17.00 14.70
N GLU A 104 -2.11 17.10 14.28
CA GLU A 104 -0.91 16.81 15.10
C GLU A 104 -0.76 17.72 16.34
N LYS A 105 -1.57 18.78 16.45
CA LYS A 105 -1.60 19.71 17.59
C LYS A 105 -2.90 19.59 18.39
N ASP A 106 -3.62 18.49 18.21
CA ASP A 106 -4.93 18.23 18.81
C ASP A 106 -6.00 19.28 18.47
N VAL A 107 -5.84 19.99 17.36
CA VAL A 107 -6.79 21.00 16.92
C VAL A 107 -7.85 20.37 16.02
N VAL A 108 -9.12 20.58 16.37
CA VAL A 108 -10.28 20.09 15.60
C VAL A 108 -10.34 20.72 14.21
N GLN A 109 -10.34 19.87 13.18
CA GLN A 109 -10.43 20.26 11.76
C GLN A 109 -11.82 20.01 11.15
N GLY A 110 -12.62 19.14 11.77
CA GLY A 110 -13.96 18.71 11.37
C GLY A 110 -14.41 17.54 12.25
N GLU A 111 -15.50 16.87 11.89
CA GLU A 111 -16.07 15.75 12.64
C GLU A 111 -16.34 14.56 11.71
N LEU A 112 -15.83 13.38 12.04
CA LEU A 112 -16.00 12.17 11.24
C LEU A 112 -17.16 11.32 11.78
N HIS A 113 -18.05 10.91 10.88
CA HIS A 113 -19.24 10.07 11.19
C HIS A 113 -19.04 8.67 10.62
N VAL A 114 -19.01 7.67 11.49
CA VAL A 114 -18.80 6.25 11.18
C VAL A 114 -19.91 5.42 11.82
N SER A 115 -20.24 4.25 11.25
CA SER A 115 -20.92 3.20 12.00
C SER A 115 -20.18 1.88 11.90
N ILE A 116 -20.28 1.09 12.97
CA ILE A 116 -19.78 -0.28 13.03
C ILE A 116 -20.97 -1.15 13.42
N ASP A 117 -21.38 -2.01 12.50
CA ASP A 117 -22.63 -2.74 12.61
C ASP A 117 -22.36 -4.24 12.47
N PRO A 118 -22.47 -5.01 13.54
CA PRO A 118 -22.47 -6.47 13.48
C PRO A 118 -23.62 -7.01 12.64
N VAL A 119 -23.32 -8.01 11.82
CA VAL A 119 -24.28 -8.59 10.87
C VAL A 119 -24.30 -10.11 10.98
N HIS A 120 -25.42 -10.70 10.59
CA HIS A 120 -25.58 -12.15 10.60
C HIS A 120 -24.61 -12.84 9.60
N PRO A 121 -24.01 -14.00 9.96
CA PRO A 121 -22.98 -14.69 9.16
C PRO A 121 -23.40 -15.07 7.74
N THR A 122 -24.63 -15.53 7.59
CA THR A 122 -25.15 -16.06 6.32
C THR A 122 -25.78 -15.02 5.41
N ASP A 123 -25.85 -13.75 5.83
CA ASP A 123 -26.72 -12.80 5.15
C ASP A 123 -25.99 -11.89 4.17
N LEU A 124 -26.47 -11.90 2.92
CA LEU A 124 -26.11 -10.92 1.89
C LEU A 124 -26.76 -9.56 2.21
N GLU A 125 -27.84 -9.54 3.00
CA GLU A 125 -28.67 -8.37 3.28
C GLU A 125 -28.24 -7.55 4.51
N ALA A 126 -27.12 -7.91 5.15
CA ALA A 126 -26.55 -7.17 6.28
C ALA A 126 -27.52 -6.99 7.47
N THR A 127 -28.31 -8.02 7.79
CA THR A 127 -29.22 -8.04 8.93
C THR A 127 -28.45 -7.96 10.26
N PRO A 128 -28.93 -7.20 11.26
CA PRO A 128 -28.23 -7.07 12.54
C PRO A 128 -28.11 -8.41 13.28
N SER A 129 -26.93 -8.72 13.81
CA SER A 129 -26.73 -9.86 14.71
C SER A 129 -27.01 -9.47 16.17
N PRO A 130 -27.54 -10.39 17.00
CA PRO A 130 -27.85 -10.09 18.41
C PRO A 130 -26.57 -9.87 19.24
N PRO A 131 -26.58 -8.95 20.22
CA PRO A 131 -25.47 -8.76 21.16
C PRO A 131 -25.14 -10.02 21.97
N VAL A 132 -23.90 -10.09 22.46
CA VAL A 132 -23.44 -11.12 23.42
C VAL A 132 -23.22 -10.50 24.81
N ALA A 133 -23.29 -11.30 25.88
CA ALA A 133 -23.15 -10.78 27.24
C ALA A 133 -21.69 -10.41 27.58
N ASN A 134 -20.74 -11.17 27.04
CA ASN A 134 -19.29 -10.94 27.17
C ASN A 134 -18.56 -11.43 25.90
N SER A 135 -17.29 -11.06 25.78
CA SER A 135 -16.44 -11.34 24.63
C SER A 135 -16.04 -12.82 24.50
N ASP A 136 -15.93 -13.56 25.61
CA ASP A 136 -15.61 -15.00 25.61
C ASP A 136 -16.64 -15.81 24.81
N GLU A 137 -17.89 -15.34 24.76
CA GLU A 137 -18.93 -15.97 23.94
C GLU A 137 -18.64 -15.93 22.44
N LEU A 138 -17.74 -15.05 21.97
CA LEU A 138 -17.32 -14.98 20.57
C LEU A 138 -16.12 -15.87 20.27
N LEU A 139 -15.43 -16.41 21.29
CA LEU A 139 -14.25 -17.24 21.08
C LEU A 139 -14.59 -18.46 20.22
N HIS A 140 -13.79 -18.67 19.18
CA HIS A 140 -13.97 -19.70 18.17
C HIS A 140 -15.29 -19.64 17.37
N LYS A 141 -16.07 -18.56 17.50
CA LYS A 141 -17.28 -18.32 16.72
C LYS A 141 -17.01 -17.33 15.57
N PRO A 142 -17.87 -17.33 14.54
CA PRO A 142 -17.78 -16.33 13.48
C PRO A 142 -18.24 -14.95 13.97
N LEU A 143 -17.57 -13.91 13.47
CA LEU A 143 -17.98 -12.52 13.62
C LEU A 143 -18.01 -11.87 12.25
N HIS A 144 -19.16 -11.32 11.89
CA HIS A 144 -19.33 -10.56 10.68
C HIS A 144 -19.82 -9.17 11.05
N PHE A 145 -19.26 -8.16 10.41
CA PHE A 145 -19.65 -6.77 10.66
C PHE A 145 -19.37 -5.91 9.45
N ILE A 146 -19.97 -4.72 9.43
CA ILE A 146 -19.75 -3.72 8.41
C ILE A 146 -19.26 -2.44 9.06
N ILE A 147 -18.14 -1.92 8.57
CA ILE A 147 -17.69 -0.57 8.89
C ILE A 147 -18.17 0.36 7.78
N ARG A 148 -18.90 1.40 8.16
CA ARG A 148 -19.42 2.43 7.24
C ARG A 148 -18.80 3.77 7.53
N ILE A 149 -18.16 4.39 6.54
CA ILE A 149 -17.72 5.79 6.63
C ILE A 149 -18.80 6.63 5.94
N LYS A 150 -19.60 7.32 6.75
CA LYS A 150 -20.78 8.05 6.27
C LYS A 150 -20.36 9.38 5.66
N CYS A 151 -19.81 10.27 6.48
CA CYS A 151 -19.42 11.61 6.06
C CYS A 151 -18.41 12.24 7.02
N ILE A 152 -17.85 13.38 6.59
CA ILE A 152 -17.25 14.37 7.48
C ILE A 152 -18.18 15.58 7.53
N LYS A 153 -18.29 16.22 8.70
CA LYS A 153 -18.97 17.50 8.87
C LYS A 153 -17.99 18.61 9.24
N ASP A 154 -18.33 19.82 8.82
CA ASP A 154 -17.69 21.07 9.22
C ASP A 154 -16.17 21.12 8.99
N LEU A 155 -15.71 20.46 7.93
CA LEU A 155 -14.31 20.51 7.54
C LEU A 155 -13.92 21.95 7.18
N ARG A 156 -12.74 22.38 7.65
CA ARG A 156 -12.18 23.69 7.32
C ARG A 156 -12.08 23.86 5.80
N ALA A 157 -12.54 25.01 5.28
CA ALA A 157 -12.62 25.27 3.84
C ALA A 157 -11.28 25.09 3.11
N LYS A 158 -10.18 25.48 3.73
CA LYS A 158 -8.84 25.31 3.15
C LYS A 158 -8.39 23.86 3.00
N LEU A 159 -9.03 22.92 3.70
CA LEU A 159 -8.69 21.49 3.75
C LEU A 159 -9.72 20.62 3.01
N SER A 160 -10.75 21.23 2.42
CA SER A 160 -11.95 20.53 1.96
C SER A 160 -11.86 20.00 0.52
N LYS A 161 -10.65 19.97 -0.06
CA LYS A 161 -10.42 19.58 -1.44
C LYS A 161 -9.83 18.17 -1.50
N ASN A 162 -10.37 17.35 -2.41
CA ASN A 162 -9.90 15.98 -2.68
C ASN A 162 -9.67 15.17 -1.39
N THR A 163 -10.65 15.23 -0.50
CA THR A 163 -10.57 14.59 0.81
C THR A 163 -10.91 13.11 0.72
N TYR A 164 -10.20 12.28 1.46
CA TYR A 164 -10.53 10.87 1.61
C TYR A 164 -10.16 10.40 3.02
N VAL A 165 -10.79 9.29 3.43
CA VAL A 165 -10.53 8.66 4.71
C VAL A 165 -9.95 7.28 4.46
N ARG A 166 -8.94 6.90 5.24
CA ARG A 166 -8.42 5.54 5.26
C ARG A 166 -8.33 5.01 6.68
N TYR A 167 -8.41 3.69 6.82
CA TYR A 167 -8.18 3.01 8.08
C TYR A 167 -7.63 1.61 7.80
N LYS A 168 -7.13 0.97 8.85
CA LYS A 168 -6.67 -0.41 8.83
C LYS A 168 -7.33 -1.15 9.98
N PHE A 169 -7.84 -2.34 9.72
CA PHE A 169 -8.40 -3.21 10.74
C PHE A 169 -7.47 -4.42 10.95
N TYR A 170 -7.00 -4.60 12.19
CA TYR A 170 -6.14 -5.71 12.58
C TYR A 170 -4.90 -5.83 11.68
N THR A 171 -4.68 -7.00 11.05
CA THR A 171 -3.52 -7.27 10.21
C THR A 171 -3.66 -6.76 8.77
N GLU A 172 -4.86 -6.38 8.31
CA GLU A 172 -5.12 -5.99 6.91
C GLU A 172 -4.28 -4.79 6.42
N ASP A 173 -4.29 -4.55 5.11
CA ASP A 173 -3.76 -3.32 4.53
C ASP A 173 -4.77 -2.17 4.69
N PHE A 174 -4.31 -0.93 4.49
CA PHE A 174 -5.21 0.21 4.50
C PHE A 174 -6.28 0.10 3.42
N VAL A 175 -7.53 0.34 3.83
CA VAL A 175 -8.65 0.58 2.91
C VAL A 175 -8.93 2.07 2.86
N SER A 176 -9.38 2.58 1.72
CA SER A 176 -9.59 4.02 1.51
C SER A 176 -10.91 4.28 0.81
N THR A 177 -11.56 5.40 1.18
CA THR A 177 -12.71 5.93 0.44
C THR A 177 -12.26 6.52 -0.89
N THR A 178 -13.23 6.87 -1.74
CA THR A 178 -13.00 7.76 -2.88
C THR A 178 -12.74 9.19 -2.41
N PHE A 179 -12.11 9.98 -3.29
CA PHE A 179 -11.84 11.39 -3.06
C PHE A 179 -13.09 12.24 -3.27
N ILE A 180 -13.36 13.17 -2.35
CA ILE A 180 -14.49 14.08 -2.42
C ILE A 180 -14.04 15.51 -2.08
N THR A 181 -14.46 16.48 -2.88
CA THR A 181 -14.25 17.91 -2.60
C THR A 181 -15.55 18.50 -2.05
N SER A 182 -15.58 18.77 -0.74
CA SER A 182 -16.70 19.38 -0.03
C SER A 182 -16.27 19.70 1.39
N ARG A 183 -16.84 20.73 2.02
CA ARG A 183 -16.72 20.94 3.48
C ARG A 183 -17.47 19.89 4.30
N ASN A 184 -18.44 19.22 3.67
CA ASN A 184 -19.22 18.13 4.25
C ASN A 184 -19.22 16.93 3.28
N PRO A 185 -18.08 16.26 3.08
CA PRO A 185 -18.00 15.16 2.12
C PRO A 185 -18.81 13.96 2.62
N VAL A 186 -19.66 13.41 1.75
CA VAL A 186 -20.46 12.21 2.01
C VAL A 186 -19.90 11.06 1.21
N TYR A 187 -19.29 10.08 1.89
CA TYR A 187 -18.58 8.98 1.24
C TYR A 187 -19.48 7.78 0.94
N ASN A 188 -20.45 7.49 1.81
CA ASN A 188 -21.28 6.28 1.74
C ASN A 188 -20.46 5.00 1.52
N PHE A 189 -19.27 4.96 2.12
CA PHE A 189 -18.34 3.85 1.95
C PHE A 189 -18.69 2.74 2.93
N ASN A 190 -18.79 1.50 2.44
CA ASN A 190 -19.10 0.33 3.25
C ASN A 190 -18.06 -0.77 3.02
N ARG A 191 -17.53 -1.34 4.10
CA ARG A 191 -16.64 -2.51 4.04
C ARG A 191 -17.16 -3.59 4.98
N LYS A 192 -17.51 -4.75 4.41
CA LYS A 192 -17.87 -5.95 5.18
C LYS A 192 -16.61 -6.71 5.56
N TYR A 193 -16.59 -7.16 6.81
CA TYR A 193 -15.60 -8.04 7.39
C TYR A 193 -16.28 -9.36 7.75
N SER A 194 -15.62 -10.46 7.41
CA SER A 194 -16.09 -11.82 7.68
C SER A 194 -14.96 -12.59 8.35
N ILE A 195 -15.04 -12.75 9.66
CA ILE A 195 -14.11 -13.54 10.45
C ILE A 195 -14.81 -14.85 10.79
N LYS A 196 -14.24 -15.97 10.35
CA LYS A 196 -14.84 -17.28 10.53
C LYS A 196 -14.73 -17.79 11.97
N THR A 197 -13.59 -17.52 12.60
CA THR A 197 -13.21 -18.03 13.90
C THR A 197 -12.38 -16.96 14.61
N LEU A 198 -12.87 -16.46 15.74
CA LEU A 198 -12.10 -15.54 16.57
C LEU A 198 -11.06 -16.30 17.39
N THR A 199 -9.84 -15.76 17.40
CA THR A 199 -8.74 -16.16 18.28
C THR A 199 -8.73 -15.29 19.53
N ASP A 200 -8.02 -15.73 20.56
CA ASP A 200 -7.76 -14.94 21.77
C ASP A 200 -7.12 -13.59 21.42
N ASP A 201 -6.11 -13.59 20.54
CA ASP A 201 -5.44 -12.36 20.07
C ASP A 201 -6.42 -11.37 19.42
N LEU A 202 -7.37 -11.88 18.63
CA LEU A 202 -8.34 -11.05 17.94
C LEU A 202 -9.41 -10.54 18.91
N ILE A 203 -9.81 -11.33 19.91
CA ILE A 203 -10.67 -10.86 20.99
C ILE A 203 -9.98 -9.73 21.77
N ALA A 204 -8.74 -9.94 22.22
CA ALA A 204 -7.97 -8.93 22.93
C ALA A 204 -7.81 -7.65 22.09
N TYR A 205 -7.55 -7.78 20.78
CA TYR A 205 -7.53 -6.65 19.87
C TYR A 205 -8.88 -5.91 19.84
N LEU A 206 -10.01 -6.61 19.77
CA LEU A 206 -11.34 -5.99 19.78
C LEU A 206 -11.64 -5.30 21.12
N GLU A 207 -11.19 -5.84 22.25
CA GLU A 207 -11.46 -5.27 23.57
C GLU A 207 -10.63 -4.02 23.88
N ASP A 208 -9.33 -4.07 23.56
CA ASP A 208 -8.35 -3.11 24.05
C ASP A 208 -7.89 -2.11 23.00
N SER A 209 -8.13 -2.37 21.71
CA SER A 209 -7.64 -1.50 20.63
C SER A 209 -8.66 -0.48 20.15
N GLU A 210 -8.13 0.56 19.51
CA GLU A 210 -8.89 1.59 18.81
C GLU A 210 -8.69 1.45 17.30
N LEU A 211 -9.76 1.65 16.54
CA LEU A 211 -9.69 1.81 15.11
C LEU A 211 -9.33 3.26 14.77
N VAL A 212 -8.20 3.44 14.12
CA VAL A 212 -7.70 4.77 13.72
C VAL A 212 -8.09 5.06 12.28
N PHE A 213 -8.83 6.14 12.10
CA PHE A 213 -9.18 6.71 10.81
C PHE A 213 -8.29 7.90 10.52
N GLU A 214 -7.57 7.86 9.40
CA GLU A 214 -6.73 8.93 8.92
C GLU A 214 -7.46 9.69 7.81
N VAL A 215 -7.61 11.00 8.00
CA VAL A 215 -8.26 11.89 7.03
C VAL A 215 -7.19 12.66 6.27
N TYR A 216 -7.28 12.63 4.96
CA TYR A 216 -6.36 13.32 4.06
C TYR A 216 -7.12 14.28 3.17
N GLY A 217 -6.44 15.31 2.66
CA GLY A 217 -6.97 16.22 1.66
C GLY A 217 -5.91 17.17 1.12
N GLU A 218 -6.28 17.97 0.14
CA GLU A 218 -5.45 19.02 -0.45
C GLU A 218 -5.70 20.38 0.24
N ILE A 219 -4.65 21.20 0.30
CA ILE A 219 -4.74 22.58 0.73
C ILE A 219 -5.22 23.28 -0.52
N ALA A 220 -6.38 23.93 -0.42
CA ALA A 220 -6.78 24.89 -1.43
C ALA A 220 -5.65 25.93 -1.50
N ASP A 221 -4.92 25.96 -2.62
CA ASP A 221 -3.84 26.92 -2.81
C ASP A 221 -4.41 28.31 -2.56
N SER A 222 -3.93 29.00 -1.53
CA SER A 222 -4.13 30.44 -1.40
C SER A 222 -3.23 31.14 -2.42
N TYR A 223 -3.48 30.92 -3.71
CA TYR A 223 -3.11 31.94 -4.67
C TYR A 223 -4.15 33.04 -4.52
N ASP A 224 -3.83 34.03 -3.69
CA ASP A 224 -4.28 35.38 -3.96
C ASP A 224 -3.83 35.67 -5.39
N LYS A 225 -4.74 35.54 -6.35
CA LYS A 225 -4.56 36.15 -7.66
C LYS A 225 -4.31 37.63 -7.36
N PRO A 226 -3.18 38.24 -7.77
CA PRO A 226 -3.15 39.68 -7.83
C PRO A 226 -4.35 40.08 -8.69
N ALA A 227 -5.21 40.92 -8.13
CA ALA A 227 -6.44 41.36 -8.77
C ALA A 227 -6.12 41.79 -10.20
N THR A 228 -6.67 41.06 -11.18
CA THR A 228 -6.63 41.53 -12.56
C THR A 228 -7.36 42.88 -12.56
N PRO A 229 -6.75 43.98 -13.02
CA PRO A 229 -7.45 45.24 -13.10
C PRO A 229 -8.66 45.02 -14.03
N ALA A 230 -9.83 45.50 -13.60
CA ALA A 230 -11.03 45.47 -14.41
C ALA A 230 -10.75 46.11 -15.77
N SER A 231 -11.05 45.39 -16.85
CA SER A 231 -11.06 45.93 -18.20
C SER A 231 -12.09 47.06 -18.28
N PRO A 232 -11.75 48.26 -18.78
CA PRO A 232 -12.70 49.35 -18.88
C PRO A 232 -13.68 49.09 -20.02
N THR A 233 -14.94 49.41 -19.73
CA THR A 233 -16.06 49.49 -20.67
C THR A 233 -15.75 50.47 -21.81
N SER A 234 -16.12 50.07 -23.02
CA SER A 234 -16.03 50.84 -24.25
C SER A 234 -16.87 52.13 -24.20
N HIS A 235 -16.24 53.29 -24.39
CA HIS A 235 -16.91 54.45 -24.97
C HIS A 235 -15.93 55.32 -25.77
N MET A 236 -16.35 55.59 -27.01
CA MET A 236 -16.09 56.79 -27.85
C MET A 236 -14.64 57.17 -28.18
N GLY A 237 -14.33 57.12 -29.47
CA GLY A 237 -13.13 57.72 -30.04
C GLY A 237 -13.25 59.23 -30.23
N SER A 238 -12.10 59.90 -30.23
CA SER A 238 -11.65 60.87 -31.25
C SER A 238 -10.45 61.68 -30.74
N SER A 239 -9.62 62.12 -31.69
CA SER A 239 -8.62 63.20 -31.63
C SER A 239 -7.21 62.95 -31.04
N LEU A 240 -6.22 63.06 -31.93
CA LEU A 240 -4.83 63.53 -31.77
C LEU A 240 -4.81 65.07 -31.56
N PRO A 241 -3.66 65.81 -31.39
CA PRO A 241 -2.23 65.43 -31.20
C PRO A 241 -1.52 66.21 -30.05
N SER A 242 -0.25 65.87 -29.73
CA SER A 242 0.90 66.81 -29.62
C SER A 242 2.11 66.23 -28.84
N SER A 243 3.29 66.35 -29.46
CA SER A 243 4.64 66.23 -28.86
C SER A 243 5.07 67.62 -28.31
N PRO A 244 6.35 67.89 -27.91
CA PRO A 244 7.48 67.05 -27.47
C PRO A 244 8.20 67.63 -26.22
N SER A 245 9.20 66.93 -25.67
CA SER A 245 10.46 67.59 -25.26
C SER A 245 11.59 66.58 -25.01
N SER A 246 12.78 67.03 -25.36
CA SER A 246 14.03 66.32 -25.59
C SER A 246 15.10 66.86 -24.65
N SER A 247 16.00 66.00 -24.16
CA SER A 247 17.46 66.26 -24.04
C SER A 247 18.13 64.94 -23.57
N THR A 248 19.00 64.22 -24.30
CA THR A 248 20.23 64.52 -25.06
C THR A 248 21.49 64.45 -24.17
N LEU A 249 22.17 63.29 -24.13
CA LEU A 249 23.60 62.99 -24.45
C LEU A 249 24.38 62.56 -23.17
N THR A 250 25.37 61.64 -23.10
CA THR A 250 26.22 60.84 -24.03
C THR A 250 26.82 59.69 -23.17
N ARG A 251 26.77 58.41 -23.56
CA ARG A 251 27.77 57.57 -24.29
C ARG A 251 28.97 57.00 -23.49
N HIS A 252 29.17 55.70 -23.70
CA HIS A 252 30.40 54.85 -23.75
C HIS A 252 30.33 53.66 -22.77
N SER A 253 29.88 52.47 -23.16
CA SER A 253 30.47 51.43 -24.04
C SER A 253 31.47 50.48 -23.34
N ARG A 254 31.15 49.18 -23.48
CA ARG A 254 32.01 47.97 -23.53
C ARG A 254 32.28 47.19 -22.23
N THR A 255 31.59 46.04 -22.16
CA THR A 255 32.11 44.68 -21.94
C THR A 255 33.59 44.53 -21.62
N PHE A 256 33.92 43.75 -20.58
CA PHE A 256 35.11 42.88 -20.55
C PHE A 256 34.97 41.69 -19.58
N THR A 257 35.69 40.64 -19.97
CA THR A 257 35.86 39.26 -19.48
C THR A 257 36.78 39.13 -18.24
N PRO A 258 36.98 37.92 -17.68
CA PRO A 258 37.42 37.71 -16.30
C PRO A 258 38.95 37.53 -16.15
N THR A 259 39.46 37.71 -14.93
CA THR A 259 40.81 37.27 -14.52
C THR A 259 40.85 36.91 -13.03
N SER A 260 41.58 35.83 -12.73
CA SER A 260 41.85 35.24 -11.41
C SER A 260 42.67 36.14 -10.48
N PRO A 261 42.81 35.76 -9.19
CA PRO A 261 44.01 36.12 -8.45
C PRO A 261 44.73 34.94 -7.80
N THR A 262 46.02 35.21 -7.60
CA THR A 262 47.16 34.38 -7.20
C THR A 262 47.28 34.22 -5.68
N ALA A 263 48.04 33.19 -5.27
CA ALA A 263 48.41 32.82 -3.91
C ALA A 263 49.35 33.81 -3.19
N ALA A 264 49.26 33.86 -1.85
CA ALA A 264 50.31 33.40 -0.90
C ALA A 264 50.09 33.98 0.52
N SER A 265 50.07 33.11 1.56
CA SER A 265 50.95 33.21 2.76
C SER A 265 50.56 32.18 3.84
N SER A 266 51.52 31.37 4.23
CA SER A 266 51.51 30.31 5.24
C SER A 266 51.57 30.82 6.69
N SER A 267 50.90 30.14 7.62
CA SER A 267 51.24 30.12 9.05
C SER A 267 51.18 28.68 9.59
N SER A 268 52.17 28.33 10.40
CA SER A 268 52.51 27.01 10.93
C SER A 268 51.50 26.49 11.95
N LEU A 269 51.07 25.25 11.78
CA LEU A 269 50.26 24.51 12.75
C LEU A 269 51.19 23.88 13.81
N ASP A 270 50.90 24.09 15.09
CA ASP A 270 51.65 23.51 16.22
C ASP A 270 51.71 21.97 16.11
N GLU A 271 52.91 21.42 15.92
CA GLU A 271 53.13 19.98 15.70
C GLU A 271 52.65 19.11 16.87
N ASP A 272 52.65 19.63 18.09
CA ASP A 272 52.23 18.89 19.28
C ASP A 272 50.71 18.67 19.31
N SER A 273 49.93 19.66 18.87
CA SER A 273 48.47 19.57 18.71
C SER A 273 48.08 18.54 17.64
N VAL A 274 48.91 18.39 16.59
CA VAL A 274 48.69 17.39 15.52
C VAL A 274 49.03 15.99 16.03
N LYS A 275 50.09 15.83 16.83
CA LYS A 275 50.45 14.55 17.45
C LYS A 275 49.40 14.07 18.45
N GLU A 276 48.87 14.97 19.27
CA GLU A 276 47.81 14.63 20.24
C GLU A 276 46.51 14.20 19.53
N ASN A 277 46.10 14.93 18.49
CA ASN A 277 44.93 14.56 17.68
C ASN A 277 45.13 13.23 16.93
N MET A 278 46.34 12.94 16.46
CA MET A 278 46.67 11.64 15.84
C MET A 278 46.68 10.49 16.85
N ALA A 279 47.09 10.73 18.10
CA ALA A 279 47.03 9.74 19.17
C ALA A 279 45.58 9.43 19.56
N LEU A 280 44.75 10.45 19.75
CA LEU A 280 43.31 10.32 20.01
C LEU A 280 42.56 9.60 18.87
N LEU A 281 42.98 9.80 17.62
CA LEU A 281 42.37 9.09 16.48
C LEU A 281 42.72 7.60 16.49
N LYS A 282 43.96 7.25 16.85
CA LYS A 282 44.39 5.85 17.01
C LYS A 282 43.68 5.17 18.18
N GLU A 283 43.53 5.85 19.31
CA GLU A 283 42.80 5.33 20.48
C GLU A 283 41.32 5.09 20.15
N ASN A 284 40.68 6.01 19.41
CA ASN A 284 39.30 5.84 18.96
C ASN A 284 39.13 4.68 17.95
N GLN A 285 40.12 4.44 17.08
CA GLN A 285 40.12 3.28 16.19
C GLN A 285 40.25 1.98 16.98
N GLU A 286 41.10 1.97 18.01
CA GLU A 286 41.31 0.80 18.87
C GLU A 286 40.08 0.51 19.75
N LEU A 287 39.43 1.53 20.30
CA LEU A 287 38.16 1.38 21.03
C LEU A 287 37.04 0.82 20.12
N LYS A 288 36.96 1.27 18.86
CA LYS A 288 36.03 0.71 17.88
C LYS A 288 36.34 -0.74 17.55
N ARG A 289 37.62 -1.12 17.44
CA ARG A 289 38.04 -2.51 17.23
C ARG A 289 37.65 -3.39 18.42
N ARG A 290 37.94 -2.96 19.64
CA ARG A 290 37.59 -3.67 20.89
C ARG A 290 36.08 -3.83 21.07
N LEU A 291 35.29 -2.80 20.71
CA LEU A 291 33.83 -2.88 20.73
C LEU A 291 33.30 -3.89 19.68
N GLY A 292 33.90 -3.91 18.49
CA GLY A 292 33.59 -4.91 17.46
C GLY A 292 33.90 -6.34 17.90
N GLU A 293 35.04 -6.56 18.54
CA GLU A 293 35.46 -7.86 19.05
C GLU A 293 34.63 -8.33 20.24
N ALA A 294 34.26 -7.43 21.15
CA ALA A 294 33.35 -7.75 22.25
C ALA A 294 31.95 -8.15 21.73
N ASN A 295 31.45 -7.45 20.71
CA ASN A 295 30.18 -7.79 20.06
C ASN A 295 30.25 -9.14 19.33
N LEU A 296 31.34 -9.42 18.61
CA LEU A 296 31.58 -10.71 17.95
C LEU A 296 31.70 -11.87 18.95
N THR A 297 32.37 -11.67 20.08
CA THR A 297 32.51 -12.68 21.13
C THR A 297 31.17 -12.97 21.81
N SER A 298 30.35 -11.95 22.00
CA SER A 298 28.99 -12.08 22.55
C SER A 298 28.07 -12.80 21.58
N LEU A 299 28.20 -12.54 20.27
CA LEU A 299 27.52 -13.26 19.19
C LEU A 299 27.95 -14.73 19.13
N HIS A 300 29.25 -15.02 19.25
CA HIS A 300 29.74 -16.41 19.25
C HIS A 300 29.18 -17.21 20.44
N LYS A 301 29.16 -16.62 21.64
CA LYS A 301 28.55 -17.24 22.82
C LYS A 301 27.04 -17.43 22.69
N MET A 302 26.34 -16.51 22.02
CA MET A 302 24.92 -16.68 21.71
C MET A 302 24.69 -17.77 20.67
N VAL A 303 25.55 -17.90 19.66
CA VAL A 303 25.47 -18.96 18.64
C VAL A 303 25.75 -20.34 19.25
N GLU A 304 26.77 -20.47 20.11
CA GLU A 304 27.05 -21.72 20.84
C GLU A 304 25.92 -22.09 21.80
N ALA A 305 25.33 -21.11 22.51
CA ALA A 305 24.19 -21.35 23.40
C ALA A 305 22.90 -21.74 22.66
N VAL A 306 22.79 -21.42 21.36
CA VAL A 306 21.66 -21.80 20.50
C VAL A 306 21.87 -23.16 19.84
N ALA A 307 23.12 -23.57 19.58
CA ALA A 307 23.43 -24.82 18.89
C ALA A 307 23.15 -26.09 19.72
N ASP A 308 23.37 -26.05 21.04
CA ASP A 308 23.20 -27.22 21.92
C ASP A 308 21.72 -27.63 22.18
N PRO A 309 20.75 -26.70 22.36
CA PRO A 309 19.34 -27.05 22.56
C PRO A 309 18.59 -27.50 21.28
N LEU A 310 19.11 -27.20 20.09
CA LEU A 310 18.43 -27.46 18.79
C LEU A 310 18.45 -28.94 18.38
N SER A 311 19.41 -29.75 18.84
CA SER A 311 19.54 -31.15 18.39
C SER A 311 18.54 -32.14 19.02
N LYS A 312 17.84 -31.75 20.10
CA LYS A 312 16.89 -32.62 20.83
C LYS A 312 15.42 -32.21 20.72
N SER A 313 15.12 -31.02 20.20
CA SER A 313 13.75 -30.46 20.20
C SER A 313 13.08 -30.45 18.81
N GLU A 314 13.80 -30.75 17.73
CA GLU A 314 13.26 -30.72 16.35
C GLU A 314 12.38 -31.92 15.97
N GLN A 315 12.42 -33.02 16.74
CA GLN A 315 11.58 -34.20 16.45
C GLN A 315 10.18 -34.14 17.08
N ASP A 316 10.02 -33.44 18.22
CA ASP A 316 8.77 -33.46 19.03
C ASP A 316 7.88 -32.21 18.84
N ASN A 317 8.31 -31.21 18.06
CA ASN A 317 7.60 -29.92 17.96
C ASN A 317 7.02 -29.61 16.56
N LYS A 318 6.62 -30.66 15.80
CA LYS A 318 5.84 -30.48 14.55
C LYS A 318 4.32 -30.39 14.76
N ASP A 319 3.86 -30.52 16.01
CA ASP A 319 2.52 -30.13 16.44
C ASP A 319 2.52 -28.66 16.88
N VAL A 320 3.00 -27.77 16.00
CA VAL A 320 2.77 -26.33 16.16
C VAL A 320 1.26 -26.12 16.20
N ASN A 321 0.78 -25.36 17.18
CA ASN A 321 -0.61 -24.95 17.34
C ASN A 321 -1.11 -24.29 16.04
N LEU A 322 -1.66 -25.12 15.15
CA LEU A 322 -1.80 -24.91 13.70
C LEU A 322 -2.81 -23.82 13.34
N HIS A 323 -3.48 -23.27 14.35
CA HIS A 323 -4.56 -22.32 14.23
C HIS A 323 -4.10 -20.85 14.21
N HIS A 324 -2.84 -20.50 14.51
CA HIS A 324 -2.44 -19.09 14.70
C HIS A 324 -1.80 -18.37 13.50
N PHE A 325 -1.86 -18.92 12.29
CA PHE A 325 -1.27 -18.25 11.13
C PHE A 325 -2.09 -17.04 10.68
N ASN A 326 -1.52 -15.84 10.73
CA ASN A 326 -2.17 -14.61 10.27
C ASN A 326 -1.80 -14.25 8.81
N LYS A 327 -0.96 -15.05 8.15
CA LYS A 327 -0.54 -14.84 6.77
C LYS A 327 -0.32 -16.16 6.04
N LEU A 328 -0.85 -16.23 4.81
CA LEU A 328 -0.69 -17.34 3.86
C LEU A 328 -0.05 -16.83 2.57
N ASP A 329 1.17 -17.29 2.28
CA ASP A 329 1.83 -17.10 1.01
C ASP A 329 1.48 -18.25 0.05
N VAL A 330 0.84 -17.92 -1.07
CA VAL A 330 0.47 -18.89 -2.13
C VAL A 330 1.41 -18.74 -3.32
N TYR A 331 2.08 -19.83 -3.69
CA TYR A 331 2.96 -19.89 -4.84
C TYR A 331 2.25 -20.57 -6.01
N VAL A 332 1.98 -19.80 -7.06
CA VAL A 332 1.39 -20.31 -8.31
C VAL A 332 2.49 -20.44 -9.34
N HIS A 333 2.99 -21.67 -9.53
CA HIS A 333 4.15 -21.94 -10.38
C HIS A 333 3.76 -22.01 -11.84
N GLU A 334 3.01 -23.04 -12.22
CA GLU A 334 2.74 -23.38 -13.61
C GLU A 334 1.44 -24.19 -13.72
N ALA A 335 0.84 -24.19 -14.91
CA ALA A 335 -0.19 -25.15 -15.29
C ALA A 335 0.16 -25.81 -16.62
N GLU A 336 -0.37 -27.00 -16.85
CA GLU A 336 -0.14 -27.78 -18.05
C GLU A 336 -1.44 -28.28 -18.65
N LYS A 337 -1.42 -28.51 -19.96
CA LYS A 337 -2.50 -29.15 -20.72
C LYS A 337 -3.86 -28.44 -20.56
N LEU A 338 -3.85 -27.11 -20.49
CA LEU A 338 -5.10 -26.34 -20.49
C LEU A 338 -5.87 -26.58 -21.81
N PRO A 339 -7.21 -26.72 -21.76
CA PRO A 339 -8.00 -26.95 -22.96
C PRO A 339 -7.97 -25.71 -23.86
N LYS A 340 -7.81 -25.94 -25.18
CA LYS A 340 -7.95 -24.87 -26.19
C LYS A 340 -9.40 -24.42 -26.27
N LYS A 341 -9.60 -23.12 -26.45
CA LYS A 341 -10.93 -22.54 -26.68
C LYS A 341 -11.42 -22.87 -28.09
N ASP A 342 -10.59 -22.68 -29.12
CA ASP A 342 -10.80 -23.16 -30.49
C ASP A 342 -9.46 -23.59 -31.12
N LEU A 343 -9.48 -24.38 -32.21
CA LEU A 343 -8.27 -24.83 -32.94
C LEU A 343 -7.33 -23.68 -33.36
N PHE A 344 -7.87 -22.48 -33.53
CA PHE A 344 -7.15 -21.29 -33.99
C PHE A 344 -7.14 -20.13 -32.97
N SER A 345 -7.71 -20.29 -31.77
CA SER A 345 -7.73 -19.20 -30.78
C SER A 345 -6.45 -19.19 -29.94
N LYS A 346 -5.96 -17.99 -29.65
CA LYS A 346 -4.87 -17.76 -28.69
C LYS A 346 -5.44 -17.84 -27.28
N CYS A 347 -4.84 -18.65 -26.41
CA CYS A 347 -5.21 -18.71 -24.99
C CYS A 347 -4.29 -17.77 -24.21
N GLU A 348 -4.87 -16.87 -23.40
CA GLU A 348 -4.15 -15.91 -22.58
C GLU A 348 -4.46 -16.14 -21.09
N PRO A 349 -3.96 -17.25 -20.49
CA PRO A 349 -4.37 -17.65 -19.16
C PRO A 349 -3.76 -16.81 -18.04
N TYR A 350 -4.59 -16.51 -17.03
CA TYR A 350 -4.15 -16.08 -15.70
C TYR A 350 -4.88 -16.88 -14.62
N CYS A 351 -4.25 -17.06 -13.47
CA CYS A 351 -4.86 -17.72 -12.32
C CYS A 351 -5.39 -16.68 -11.34
N LYS A 352 -6.68 -16.78 -11.01
CA LYS A 352 -7.32 -16.05 -9.91
C LYS A 352 -7.38 -16.96 -8.69
N VAL A 353 -6.79 -16.51 -7.59
CA VAL A 353 -6.75 -17.20 -6.30
C VAL A 353 -7.73 -16.52 -5.36
N THR A 354 -8.63 -17.29 -4.75
CA THR A 354 -9.67 -16.80 -3.83
C THR A 354 -9.61 -17.56 -2.50
N ILE A 355 -9.56 -16.81 -1.40
CA ILE A 355 -9.55 -17.32 -0.02
C ILE A 355 -10.54 -16.48 0.78
N GLY A 356 -11.67 -17.06 1.19
CA GLY A 356 -12.79 -16.29 1.74
C GLY A 356 -13.20 -15.14 0.82
N ASP A 357 -13.15 -13.91 1.34
CA ASP A 357 -13.44 -12.68 0.60
C ASP A 357 -12.24 -12.12 -0.19
N PHE A 358 -11.02 -12.60 0.09
CA PHE A 358 -9.80 -12.12 -0.54
C PHE A 358 -9.57 -12.74 -1.91
N LYS A 359 -9.22 -11.90 -2.89
CA LYS A 359 -9.00 -12.30 -4.29
C LYS A 359 -7.72 -11.66 -4.80
N LYS A 360 -6.77 -12.47 -5.25
CA LYS A 360 -5.57 -12.02 -5.98
C LYS A 360 -5.46 -12.76 -7.30
N LYS A 361 -4.66 -12.25 -8.23
CA LYS A 361 -4.46 -12.89 -9.55
C LYS A 361 -2.99 -12.84 -9.96
N THR A 362 -2.58 -13.82 -10.75
CA THR A 362 -1.29 -13.80 -11.43
C THR A 362 -1.32 -12.83 -12.62
N LEU A 363 -0.15 -12.58 -13.20
CA LEU A 363 -0.06 -11.95 -14.51
C LEU A 363 -0.65 -12.87 -15.61
N VAL A 364 -1.06 -12.26 -16.71
CA VAL A 364 -1.53 -12.96 -17.92
C VAL A 364 -0.32 -13.50 -18.68
N GLN A 365 -0.34 -14.78 -19.03
CA GLN A 365 0.62 -15.38 -19.94
C GLN A 365 0.03 -15.44 -21.34
N LYS A 366 0.78 -15.00 -22.36
CA LYS A 366 0.26 -14.88 -23.72
C LYS A 366 0.39 -16.17 -24.51
N ASN A 367 -0.67 -16.51 -25.25
CA ASN A 367 -0.69 -17.56 -26.26
C ASN A 367 -0.10 -18.91 -25.79
N THR A 368 -0.54 -19.40 -24.64
CA THR A 368 -0.03 -20.67 -24.08
C THR A 368 -1.11 -21.46 -23.37
N ASN A 369 -1.01 -22.79 -23.51
CA ASN A 369 -1.81 -23.75 -22.73
C ASN A 369 -0.99 -24.38 -21.60
N ASN A 370 0.28 -24.01 -21.48
CA ASN A 370 1.18 -24.44 -20.41
C ASN A 370 1.82 -23.18 -19.79
N PRO A 371 1.03 -22.33 -19.12
CA PRO A 371 1.55 -21.09 -18.56
C PRO A 371 2.49 -21.36 -17.38
N VAL A 372 3.56 -20.56 -17.32
CA VAL A 372 4.46 -20.47 -16.17
C VAL A 372 4.32 -19.08 -15.58
N TRP A 373 3.82 -18.98 -14.35
CA TRP A 373 3.58 -17.70 -13.68
C TRP A 373 4.63 -17.37 -12.61
N ASN A 374 5.16 -18.38 -11.91
CA ASN A 374 6.09 -18.23 -10.78
C ASN A 374 5.71 -17.06 -9.84
N SER A 375 4.41 -16.96 -9.54
CA SER A 375 3.84 -15.82 -8.83
C SER A 375 3.66 -16.15 -7.36
N LYS A 376 4.17 -15.28 -6.48
CA LYS A 376 3.88 -15.29 -5.04
C LYS A 376 2.73 -14.34 -4.74
N LEU A 377 1.65 -14.87 -4.17
CA LEU A 377 0.48 -14.10 -3.75
C LEU A 377 0.32 -14.21 -2.23
N SER A 378 0.64 -13.14 -1.51
CA SER A 378 0.54 -13.09 -0.04
C SER A 378 -0.84 -12.67 0.43
N PHE A 379 -1.48 -13.44 1.30
CA PHE A 379 -2.78 -13.14 1.90
C PHE A 379 -2.62 -12.92 3.40
N LYS A 380 -3.11 -11.79 3.91
CA LYS A 380 -3.23 -11.56 5.36
C LYS A 380 -4.60 -12.07 5.79
N LEU A 381 -4.61 -12.94 6.78
CA LEU A 381 -5.80 -13.60 7.30
C LEU A 381 -6.31 -12.83 8.50
N LEU A 382 -7.62 -12.59 8.55
CA LEU A 382 -8.31 -11.92 9.65
C LEU A 382 -8.71 -12.87 10.79
N GLY A 383 -8.33 -14.15 10.69
CA GLY A 383 -8.65 -15.21 11.64
C GLY A 383 -7.93 -16.50 11.24
N THR A 384 -8.33 -17.61 11.83
CA THR A 384 -7.69 -18.91 11.62
C THR A 384 -8.24 -19.61 10.38
N LEU A 385 -7.41 -20.37 9.67
CA LEU A 385 -7.90 -21.39 8.74
C LEU A 385 -8.14 -22.70 9.50
N ASP A 386 -9.20 -23.41 9.14
CA ASP A 386 -9.56 -24.73 9.69
C ASP A 386 -9.75 -25.78 8.59
N GLU A 387 -10.05 -27.02 8.99
CA GLU A 387 -10.18 -28.17 8.08
C GLU A 387 -11.26 -28.02 7.01
N SER A 388 -12.26 -27.17 7.23
CA SER A 388 -13.31 -26.89 6.25
C SER A 388 -12.93 -25.80 5.24
N ASP A 389 -11.82 -25.09 5.47
CA ASP A 389 -11.33 -24.07 4.54
C ASP A 389 -10.66 -24.67 3.31
N HIS A 390 -10.81 -23.93 2.21
CA HIS A 390 -10.18 -24.25 0.94
C HIS A 390 -9.81 -22.97 0.21
N VAL A 391 -8.74 -23.07 -0.59
CA VAL A 391 -8.34 -22.02 -1.52
C VAL A 391 -8.81 -22.41 -2.92
N GLN A 392 -9.58 -21.53 -3.55
CA GLN A 392 -10.04 -21.73 -4.92
C GLN A 392 -9.07 -21.09 -5.91
N PHE A 393 -8.60 -21.90 -6.85
CA PHE A 393 -7.79 -21.50 -8.00
C PHE A 393 -8.64 -21.60 -9.25
N LYS A 394 -8.85 -20.47 -9.93
CA LYS A 394 -9.60 -20.41 -11.18
C LYS A 394 -8.73 -19.86 -12.28
N ILE A 395 -8.50 -20.64 -13.33
CA ILE A 395 -7.75 -20.21 -14.51
C ILE A 395 -8.76 -19.64 -15.51
N LEU A 396 -8.54 -18.39 -15.91
CA LEU A 396 -9.38 -17.68 -16.85
C LEU A 396 -8.59 -17.30 -18.10
N ASP A 397 -9.27 -17.35 -19.23
CA ASP A 397 -8.79 -16.81 -20.51
C ASP A 397 -9.05 -15.31 -20.52
N TYR A 398 -7.98 -14.52 -20.55
CA TYR A 398 -8.13 -13.08 -20.70
C TYR A 398 -8.71 -12.76 -22.09
N ASP A 399 -9.73 -11.90 -22.12
CA ASP A 399 -10.35 -11.41 -23.35
C ASP A 399 -10.45 -9.89 -23.21
N ARG A 400 -10.03 -9.17 -24.25
CA ARG A 400 -9.92 -7.71 -24.25
C ARG A 400 -11.27 -6.99 -24.34
N VAL A 401 -12.28 -7.64 -24.92
CA VAL A 401 -13.58 -7.02 -25.21
C VAL A 401 -14.69 -7.65 -24.37
N LYS A 402 -14.60 -8.96 -24.12
CA LYS A 402 -15.60 -9.71 -23.36
C LYS A 402 -15.11 -9.99 -21.95
N LYS A 403 -16.05 -10.33 -21.07
CA LYS A 403 -15.72 -10.85 -19.74
C LYS A 403 -14.81 -12.09 -19.90
N SER A 404 -13.71 -12.12 -19.17
CA SER A 404 -12.79 -13.27 -19.17
C SER A 404 -13.54 -14.58 -18.91
N GLU A 405 -13.24 -15.59 -19.71
CA GLU A 405 -13.93 -16.87 -19.67
C GLU A 405 -13.21 -17.83 -18.71
N SER A 406 -13.96 -18.56 -17.90
CA SER A 406 -13.38 -19.62 -17.06
C SER A 406 -12.93 -20.80 -17.93
N ILE A 407 -11.66 -21.16 -17.84
CA ILE A 407 -11.10 -22.35 -18.50
C ILE A 407 -11.26 -23.56 -17.59
N ALA A 408 -10.73 -23.43 -16.37
CA ALA A 408 -10.54 -24.53 -15.45
C ALA A 408 -10.43 -24.02 -14.00
N GLU A 409 -10.68 -24.89 -13.03
CA GLU A 409 -10.56 -24.58 -11.60
C GLU A 409 -10.22 -25.79 -10.74
N VAL A 410 -9.65 -25.52 -9.57
CA VAL A 410 -9.45 -26.49 -8.50
C VAL A 410 -9.65 -25.81 -7.15
N LYS A 411 -10.11 -26.58 -6.15
CA LYS A 411 -10.14 -26.17 -4.75
C LYS A 411 -9.13 -27.04 -4.00
N VAL A 412 -8.23 -26.41 -3.25
CA VAL A 412 -7.24 -27.09 -2.42
C VAL A 412 -7.65 -26.92 -0.97
N SER A 413 -7.83 -28.03 -0.27
CA SER A 413 -8.24 -28.05 1.15
C SER A 413 -7.12 -27.62 2.09
N TYR A 414 -7.48 -27.18 3.29
CA TYR A 414 -6.52 -26.86 4.34
C TYR A 414 -5.54 -28.02 4.64
N ALA A 415 -6.04 -29.25 4.73
CA ALA A 415 -5.21 -30.44 4.94
C ALA A 415 -4.15 -30.64 3.84
N GLU A 416 -4.52 -30.45 2.57
CA GLU A 416 -3.58 -30.54 1.44
C GLU A 416 -2.53 -29.42 1.47
N MET A 417 -2.94 -28.18 1.80
CA MET A 417 -2.02 -27.05 1.92
C MET A 417 -1.00 -27.28 3.04
N LEU A 418 -1.46 -27.75 4.20
CA LEU A 418 -0.59 -28.07 5.33
C LEU A 418 0.38 -29.19 5.02
N ASN A 419 -0.06 -30.23 4.32
CA ASN A 419 0.82 -31.32 3.93
C ASN A 419 1.96 -30.84 3.02
N LEU A 420 1.66 -29.95 2.06
CA LEU A 420 2.70 -29.36 1.20
C LEU A 420 3.65 -28.45 1.99
N PHE A 421 3.10 -27.63 2.89
CA PHE A 421 3.88 -26.75 3.75
C PHE A 421 4.83 -27.52 4.68
N ARG A 422 4.33 -28.53 5.40
CA ARG A 422 5.13 -29.35 6.36
C ARG A 422 6.27 -30.12 5.70
N ASN A 423 6.12 -30.42 4.41
CA ASN A 423 7.12 -31.12 3.61
C ASN A 423 8.00 -30.17 2.79
N ASP A 424 7.78 -28.85 2.87
CA ASP A 424 8.46 -27.83 2.06
C ASP A 424 8.46 -28.16 0.55
N THR A 425 7.28 -28.51 0.03
CA THR A 425 7.12 -28.98 -1.36
C THR A 425 6.02 -28.24 -2.10
N ALA A 426 6.09 -28.29 -3.45
CA ALA A 426 5.00 -27.89 -4.33
C ALA A 426 4.35 -29.13 -4.96
N GLY A 427 3.01 -29.17 -4.98
CA GLY A 427 2.22 -30.30 -5.46
C GLY A 427 1.48 -30.01 -6.76
N TRP A 428 1.23 -31.05 -7.55
CA TRP A 428 0.35 -30.99 -8.73
C TRP A 428 -1.09 -31.29 -8.35
N PHE A 429 -2.00 -30.42 -8.77
CA PHE A 429 -3.44 -30.55 -8.55
C PHE A 429 -4.17 -30.65 -9.87
N THR A 430 -5.06 -31.63 -9.98
CA THR A 430 -5.88 -31.83 -11.19
C THR A 430 -6.92 -30.73 -11.31
N LEU A 431 -7.00 -30.13 -12.49
CA LEU A 431 -7.96 -29.10 -12.82
C LEU A 431 -9.27 -29.70 -13.32
N THR A 432 -10.38 -29.06 -12.97
CA THR A 432 -11.74 -29.41 -13.39
C THR A 432 -12.38 -28.26 -14.17
N GLY A 433 -13.39 -28.51 -15.00
CA GLY A 433 -14.12 -27.46 -15.69
C GLY A 433 -14.92 -27.96 -16.88
N LYS A 434 -15.91 -27.18 -17.33
CA LYS A 434 -16.82 -27.57 -18.43
C LYS A 434 -16.09 -27.96 -19.73
N LYS A 435 -14.91 -27.36 -19.98
CA LYS A 435 -14.09 -27.60 -21.17
C LYS A 435 -12.98 -28.64 -20.95
N VAL A 436 -12.83 -29.16 -19.73
CA VAL A 436 -11.84 -30.19 -19.39
C VAL A 436 -12.48 -31.56 -19.64
N LYS A 437 -12.48 -32.02 -20.90
CA LYS A 437 -13.19 -33.25 -21.30
C LYS A 437 -12.36 -34.53 -21.20
N ASP A 438 -11.02 -34.50 -21.24
CA ASP A 438 -10.20 -35.67 -20.90
C ASP A 438 -8.69 -35.37 -20.74
N LYS A 439 -8.12 -35.89 -19.63
CA LYS A 439 -6.72 -36.22 -19.27
C LYS A 439 -5.64 -35.14 -19.22
N GLY A 440 -5.53 -34.55 -18.04
CA GLY A 440 -4.23 -34.17 -17.46
C GLY A 440 -4.00 -32.67 -17.26
N ALA A 441 -5.02 -31.83 -17.44
CA ALA A 441 -4.93 -30.44 -17.05
C ALA A 441 -4.64 -30.36 -15.55
N ARG A 442 -3.52 -29.74 -15.19
CA ARG A 442 -3.07 -29.68 -13.80
C ARG A 442 -2.35 -28.36 -13.53
N ILE A 443 -2.33 -27.97 -12.26
CA ILE A 443 -1.65 -26.77 -11.77
C ILE A 443 -0.69 -27.15 -10.64
N ARG A 444 0.50 -26.56 -10.62
CA ARG A 444 1.50 -26.78 -9.59
C ARG A 444 1.50 -25.64 -8.59
N LEU A 445 1.30 -25.97 -7.32
CA LEU A 445 1.05 -25.01 -6.24
C LEU A 445 1.94 -25.30 -5.03
N GLY A 446 2.38 -24.24 -4.34
CA GLY A 446 3.07 -24.30 -3.06
C GLY A 446 2.43 -23.34 -2.04
N PHE A 447 2.60 -23.63 -0.76
CA PHE A 447 1.97 -22.89 0.35
C PHE A 447 2.96 -22.68 1.47
N ASN A 448 2.96 -21.47 2.04
CA ASN A 448 3.73 -21.15 3.23
C ASN A 448 2.87 -20.37 4.23
N PHE A 449 2.84 -20.87 5.47
CA PHE A 449 2.10 -20.25 6.55
C PHE A 449 3.05 -19.50 7.47
N SER A 450 2.68 -18.28 7.88
CA SER A 450 3.49 -17.44 8.76
C SER A 450 2.61 -16.65 9.73
N VAL A 451 3.21 -16.27 10.86
CA VAL A 451 2.67 -15.37 11.89
C VAL A 451 3.24 -13.97 11.71
#